data_AF-A0A2V2V445-F1
#
_entry.id   AF-A0A2V2V445-F1
#
_cell.length_a   1.000
_cell.length_b   1.000
_cell.length_c   1.000
_cell.angle_alpha   90.00
_cell.angle_beta   90.00
_cell.angle_gamma   90.00
#
_symmetry.space_group_name_H-M   'P 1'
#
loop_
_entity.id
_entity.type
_entity.pdbx_description
1 polymer ?
#
loop_
_entity_poly.entity_id
_entity_poly.type
_entity_poly.pdbx_seq_one_letter_code
_entity_poly.pdbx_strand_id
1 'polypeptide(L)'
;MEISSISEKDKNAITRLLSSDLSRTVARHAIIVLHYFRTISDEDLPIDVLLGGCVLYAVKQRQASNVNYFLRECLERVKESDIVGFELLLVQVVRHNVLLIETCLRSVFHEVLLENPVAGLDRERTIKVCLHLISFLYRTSWCLFPESAARGAFLVASEKCEVKLGKLSSAFDGPLVKHIAKYLRDQFWN
;
A
#
# COMPACT_ATOMS: atom_id res chain seq x y z
N MET A 1 -4.81 -17.23 -8.59
CA MET A 1 -3.61 -16.72 -7.87
C MET A 1 -4.02 -16.61 -6.42
N GLU A 2 -3.68 -17.62 -5.63
CA GLU A 2 -3.97 -17.60 -4.19
C GLU A 2 -3.18 -16.45 -3.59
N ILE A 3 -3.89 -15.50 -2.99
CA ILE A 3 -3.26 -14.47 -2.18
C ILE A 3 -2.73 -15.21 -0.97
N SER A 4 -1.40 -15.36 -0.86
CA SER A 4 -0.79 -15.93 0.32
C SER A 4 -1.35 -15.23 1.56
N SER A 5 -1.94 -16.02 2.47
CA SER A 5 -2.49 -15.49 3.71
C SER A 5 -1.35 -14.86 4.50
N ILE A 6 -1.44 -13.56 4.76
CA ILE A 6 -0.46 -12.81 5.54
C ILE A 6 -0.35 -13.43 6.94
N SER A 7 0.86 -13.79 7.37
CA SER A 7 1.08 -14.38 8.70
C SER A 7 0.67 -13.42 9.82
N GLU A 8 0.34 -13.93 11.01
CA GLU A 8 0.02 -13.07 12.17
C GLU A 8 1.17 -12.12 12.53
N LYS A 9 2.41 -12.56 12.34
CA LYS A 9 3.61 -11.75 12.53
C LYS A 9 3.66 -10.57 11.55
N ASP A 10 3.33 -10.80 10.29
CA ASP A 10 3.28 -9.75 9.27
C ASP A 10 2.10 -8.79 9.51
N LYS A 11 0.95 -9.28 9.99
CA LYS A 11 -0.17 -8.42 10.41
C LYS A 11 0.21 -7.49 11.56
N ASN A 12 0.95 -8.01 12.54
CA ASN A 12 1.48 -7.21 13.66
C ASN A 12 2.48 -6.17 13.13
N ALA A 13 3.40 -6.57 12.26
CA ALA A 13 4.37 -5.66 11.64
C ALA A 13 3.68 -4.50 10.88
N ILE A 14 2.71 -4.82 10.03
CA ILE A 14 1.93 -3.80 9.29
C ILE A 14 1.19 -2.87 10.24
N THR A 15 0.60 -3.41 11.31
CA THR A 15 -0.10 -2.60 12.31
C THR A 15 0.85 -1.63 13.00
N ARG A 16 2.04 -2.09 13.42
CA ARG A 16 3.08 -1.24 14.03
C ARG A 16 3.55 -0.13 13.08
N LEU A 17 3.72 -0.43 11.79
CA LEU A 17 4.09 0.59 10.80
C LEU A 17 3.00 1.64 10.62
N LEU A 18 1.74 1.22 10.54
CA LEU A 18 0.59 2.11 10.35
C LEU A 18 0.27 2.97 11.58
N SER A 19 0.61 2.50 12.80
CA SER A 19 0.38 3.22 14.05
C SER A 19 1.58 4.01 14.55
N SER A 20 2.70 3.99 13.83
CA SER A 20 3.92 4.72 14.19
C SER A 20 3.88 6.19 13.77
N ASP A 21 4.78 7.00 14.34
CA ASP A 21 4.99 8.40 13.96
C ASP A 21 5.78 8.57 12.64
N LEU A 22 6.02 7.47 11.91
CA LEU A 22 6.65 7.54 10.59
C LEU A 22 5.79 8.35 9.62
N SER A 23 6.45 9.08 8.73
CA SER A 23 5.71 9.71 7.62
C SER A 23 4.94 8.65 6.83
N ARG A 24 3.71 8.99 6.44
CA ARG A 24 2.79 8.10 5.72
C ARG A 24 3.44 7.45 4.50
N THR A 25 4.26 8.21 3.75
CA THR A 25 4.99 7.74 2.57
C THR A 25 6.01 6.66 2.92
N VAL A 26 6.76 6.83 4.03
CA VAL A 26 7.75 5.86 4.48
C VAL A 26 7.07 4.60 4.99
N ALA A 27 6.06 4.72 5.87
CA ALA A 27 5.33 3.58 6.41
C ALA A 27 4.69 2.73 5.29
N ARG A 28 4.01 3.36 4.33
CA ARG A 28 3.40 2.67 3.19
C ARG A 28 4.41 2.02 2.25
N HIS A 29 5.56 2.66 2.05
CA HIS A 29 6.65 2.06 1.28
C HIS A 29 7.21 0.83 1.99
N ALA A 30 7.51 0.92 3.30
CA ALA A 30 7.98 -0.21 4.10
C ALA A 30 7.00 -1.39 4.09
N ILE A 31 5.69 -1.13 4.12
CA ILE A 31 4.65 -2.16 4.00
C ILE A 31 4.70 -2.86 2.64
N ILE A 32 4.84 -2.12 1.54
CA ILE A 32 4.96 -2.72 0.21
C ILE A 32 6.22 -3.58 0.12
N VAL A 33 7.33 -3.11 0.67
CA VAL A 33 8.60 -3.83 0.72
C VAL A 33 8.46 -5.14 1.50
N LEU A 34 7.80 -5.10 2.66
CA LEU A 34 7.47 -6.30 3.45
C LEU A 34 6.64 -7.29 2.65
N HIS A 35 5.53 -6.84 2.06
CA HIS A 35 4.70 -7.71 1.23
C HIS A 35 5.48 -8.30 0.06
N TYR A 36 6.33 -7.51 -0.60
CA TYR A 36 7.16 -7.96 -1.71
C TYR A 36 8.13 -9.05 -1.25
N PHE A 37 8.87 -8.82 -0.17
CA PHE A 37 9.77 -9.83 0.40
C PHE A 37 9.04 -11.15 0.71
N ARG A 38 7.83 -11.07 1.28
CA ARG A 38 6.98 -12.23 1.55
C ARG A 38 6.43 -12.94 0.31
N THR A 39 6.55 -12.35 -0.89
CA THR A 39 6.20 -13.07 -2.13
C THR A 39 7.34 -13.96 -2.65
N ILE A 40 8.55 -13.78 -2.15
CA ILE A 40 9.76 -14.45 -2.65
C ILE A 40 10.51 -15.22 -1.56
N SER A 41 10.20 -14.99 -0.29
CA SER A 41 10.88 -15.60 0.85
C SER A 41 9.90 -15.90 2.00
N ASP A 42 9.99 -17.12 2.51
CA ASP A 42 9.28 -17.59 3.71
C ASP A 42 10.17 -17.54 4.97
N GLU A 43 11.31 -16.84 4.90
CA GLU A 43 12.28 -16.76 6.00
C GLU A 43 11.65 -16.15 7.27
N ASP A 44 11.79 -16.83 8.40
CA ASP A 44 11.28 -16.35 9.67
C ASP A 44 12.28 -15.43 10.39
N LEU A 45 12.24 -14.15 10.04
CA LEU A 45 13.07 -13.10 10.64
C LEU A 45 12.40 -12.49 11.88
N PRO A 46 13.14 -12.10 12.94
CA PRO A 46 12.57 -11.36 14.07
C PRO A 46 11.78 -10.13 13.61
N ILE A 47 10.64 -9.84 14.25
CA ILE A 47 9.74 -8.76 13.82
C ILE A 47 10.45 -7.39 13.77
N ASP A 48 11.33 -7.11 14.72
CA ASP A 48 12.08 -5.85 14.76
C ASP A 48 13.18 -5.78 13.68
N VAL A 49 13.73 -6.92 13.23
CA VAL A 49 14.62 -6.98 12.05
C VAL A 49 13.83 -6.68 10.77
N LEU A 50 12.66 -7.32 10.60
CA LEU A 50 11.76 -7.09 9.47
C LEU A 50 11.36 -5.62 9.37
N LEU A 51 10.88 -5.05 10.48
CA LEU A 51 10.44 -3.66 10.55
C LEU A 51 11.59 -2.68 10.32
N GLY A 52 12.69 -2.85 11.05
CA GLY A 52 13.86 -2.00 10.94
C GLY A 52 14.42 -1.97 9.51
N GLY A 53 14.57 -3.14 8.89
CA GLY A 53 15.12 -3.22 7.53
C GLY A 53 14.18 -2.64 6.47
N CYS A 54 12.86 -2.91 6.55
CA CYS A 54 11.89 -2.33 5.61
C CYS A 54 11.82 -0.80 5.73
N VAL A 55 11.87 -0.26 6.95
CA VAL A 55 11.88 1.18 7.19
C VAL A 55 13.19 1.81 6.70
N LEU A 56 14.34 1.21 7.03
CA LEU A 56 15.64 1.71 6.60
C LEU A 56 15.74 1.75 5.06
N TYR A 57 15.27 0.69 4.39
CA TYR A 57 15.16 0.64 2.93
C TYR A 57 14.28 1.77 2.40
N ALA A 58 13.06 1.91 2.93
CA ALA A 58 12.09 2.92 2.47
C ALA A 58 12.62 4.35 2.64
N VAL A 59 13.35 4.61 3.73
CA VAL A 59 13.93 5.91 4.05
C VAL A 59 15.04 6.29 3.09
N LYS A 60 15.97 5.35 2.82
CA LYS A 60 17.05 5.57 1.84
C LYS A 60 16.49 5.84 0.45
N GLN A 61 15.50 5.06 0.01
CA GLN A 61 14.87 5.25 -1.30
C GLN A 61 14.07 6.56 -1.42
N ARG A 62 13.50 7.06 -0.31
CA ARG A 62 12.71 8.30 -0.30
C ARG A 62 13.51 9.54 0.11
N GLN A 63 14.79 9.38 0.44
CA GLN A 63 15.66 10.45 0.96
C GLN A 63 15.03 11.15 2.20
N ALA A 64 14.33 10.38 3.04
CA ALA A 64 13.72 10.90 4.26
C ALA A 64 14.76 10.96 5.40
N SER A 65 14.68 11.97 6.27
CA SER A 65 15.67 12.19 7.33
C SER A 65 15.19 11.86 8.74
N ASN A 66 13.89 11.61 8.95
CA ASN A 66 13.30 11.53 10.30
C ASN A 66 12.66 10.17 10.60
N VAL A 67 13.47 9.17 10.94
CA VAL A 67 13.02 7.84 11.40
C VAL A 67 13.76 7.32 12.64
N ASN A 68 14.61 8.17 13.24
CA ASN A 68 15.57 7.76 14.26
C ASN A 68 14.91 7.18 15.51
N TYR A 69 13.71 7.66 15.86
CA TYR A 69 12.96 7.14 17.00
C TYR A 69 12.48 5.71 16.77
N PHE A 70 11.81 5.44 15.64
CA PHE A 70 11.31 4.10 15.31
C PHE A 70 12.45 3.08 15.17
N LEU A 71 13.56 3.46 14.53
CA LEU A 71 14.73 2.57 14.41
C LEU A 71 15.38 2.32 15.77
N ARG A 72 15.43 3.31 16.67
CA ARG A 72 15.93 3.12 18.04
C ARG A 72 15.09 2.09 18.80
N GLU A 73 13.76 2.15 18.72
CA GLU A 73 12.89 1.14 19.35
C GLU A 73 13.15 -0.28 18.84
N CYS A 74 13.47 -0.43 17.54
CA CYS A 74 13.86 -1.74 17.00
C CYS A 74 15.21 -2.20 17.57
N LEU A 75 16.18 -1.29 17.63
CA LEU A 75 17.54 -1.55 18.14
C LEU A 75 17.60 -1.90 19.63
N GLU A 76 16.56 -1.58 20.41
CA GLU A 76 16.45 -2.04 21.81
C GLU A 76 16.30 -3.57 21.92
N ARG A 77 15.87 -4.24 20.84
CA ARG A 77 15.50 -5.66 20.84
C ARG A 77 16.36 -6.53 19.93
N VAL A 78 17.03 -5.93 18.94
CA VAL A 78 17.84 -6.63 17.94
C VAL A 78 19.12 -5.87 17.62
N LYS A 79 20.12 -6.55 17.07
CA LYS A 79 21.40 -5.92 16.71
C LYS A 79 21.27 -5.10 15.44
N GLU A 80 21.99 -3.98 15.38
CA GLU A 80 22.06 -3.14 14.19
C GLU A 80 22.54 -3.91 12.95
N SER A 81 23.51 -4.81 13.12
CA SER A 81 24.03 -5.67 12.05
C SER A 81 22.94 -6.50 11.37
N ASP A 82 21.93 -6.95 12.12
CA ASP A 82 20.87 -7.80 11.60
C ASP A 82 19.87 -6.98 10.78
N ILE A 83 19.54 -5.77 11.26
CA ILE A 83 18.71 -4.81 10.52
C ILE A 83 19.40 -4.38 9.23
N VAL A 84 20.67 -4.00 9.29
CA VAL A 84 21.45 -3.55 8.13
C VAL A 84 21.66 -4.71 7.15
N GLY A 85 21.98 -5.91 7.63
CA GLY A 85 22.11 -7.10 6.78
C GLY A 85 20.83 -7.41 6.03
N PHE A 86 19.67 -7.33 6.71
CA PHE A 86 18.38 -7.51 6.06
C PHE A 86 18.05 -6.39 5.06
N GLU A 87 18.35 -5.13 5.39
CA GLU A 87 18.17 -4.03 4.43
C GLU A 87 19.01 -4.20 3.16
N LEU A 88 20.26 -4.66 3.27
CA LEU A 88 21.10 -4.96 2.12
C LEU A 88 20.53 -6.11 1.27
N LEU A 89 19.93 -7.12 1.89
CA LEU A 89 19.18 -8.16 1.17
C LEU A 89 18.00 -7.56 0.40
N LEU A 90 17.22 -6.68 1.03
CA LEU A 90 16.09 -6.00 0.38
C LEU A 90 16.52 -5.21 -0.86
N VAL A 91 17.71 -4.59 -0.86
CA VAL A 91 18.28 -3.92 -2.05
C VAL A 91 18.49 -4.87 -3.23
N GLN A 92 18.82 -6.13 -2.97
CA GLN A 92 19.04 -7.12 -4.04
C GLN A 92 17.74 -7.68 -4.61
N VAL A 93 16.69 -7.77 -3.79
CA VAL A 93 15.49 -8.52 -4.16
C VAL A 93 14.30 -7.63 -4.52
N VAL A 94 14.20 -6.43 -3.94
CA VAL A 94 13.07 -5.52 -4.15
C VAL A 94 13.31 -4.62 -5.36
N ARG A 95 12.25 -4.36 -6.13
CA ARG A 95 12.30 -3.41 -7.26
C ARG A 95 12.65 -2.00 -6.78
N HIS A 96 13.51 -1.32 -7.54
CA HIS A 96 13.92 0.05 -7.26
C HIS A 96 12.74 1.05 -7.30
N ASN A 97 11.72 0.78 -8.12
CA ASN A 97 10.58 1.68 -8.32
C ASN A 97 9.32 1.17 -7.62
N VAL A 98 9.26 1.34 -6.30
CA VAL A 98 8.05 1.07 -5.53
C VAL A 98 7.05 2.22 -5.65
N LEU A 99 5.91 1.94 -6.29
CA LEU A 99 4.80 2.89 -6.45
C LEU A 99 3.81 2.77 -5.29
N LEU A 100 3.38 3.93 -4.76
CA LEU A 100 2.31 3.98 -3.78
C LEU A 100 0.95 4.03 -4.48
N ILE A 101 -0.08 3.43 -3.89
CA ILE A 101 -1.41 3.31 -4.51
C ILE A 101 -2.00 4.71 -4.80
N GLU A 102 -1.77 5.69 -3.92
CA GLU A 102 -2.32 7.04 -4.09
C GLU A 102 -1.72 7.76 -5.30
N THR A 103 -0.46 7.45 -5.66
CA THR A 103 0.19 8.07 -6.82
C THR A 103 -0.49 7.70 -8.13
N CYS A 104 -1.13 6.52 -8.18
CA CYS A 104 -1.89 6.05 -9.33
C CYS A 104 -3.26 6.73 -9.47
N LEU A 105 -3.80 7.35 -8.40
CA LEU A 105 -5.11 7.99 -8.46
C LEU A 105 -5.17 9.10 -9.50
N ARG A 106 -4.11 9.91 -9.64
CA ARG A 106 -4.09 11.00 -10.63
C ARG A 106 -4.38 10.48 -12.03
N SER A 107 -3.71 9.40 -12.44
CA SER A 107 -3.90 8.78 -13.76
C SER A 107 -5.30 8.19 -13.91
N VAL A 108 -5.80 7.51 -12.86
CA VAL A 108 -7.15 6.94 -12.85
C VAL A 108 -8.22 8.02 -13.00
N PHE A 109 -8.14 9.11 -12.23
CA PHE A 109 -9.07 10.23 -12.37
C PHE A 109 -8.97 10.90 -13.73
N HIS A 110 -7.75 11.08 -14.26
CA HIS A 110 -7.58 11.66 -15.59
C HIS A 110 -8.26 10.80 -16.66
N GLU A 111 -8.02 9.50 -16.66
CA GLU A 111 -8.64 8.53 -17.56
C GLU A 111 -10.17 8.58 -17.49
N VAL A 112 -10.74 8.63 -16.28
CA VAL A 112 -12.20 8.67 -16.09
C VAL A 112 -12.80 10.00 -16.54
N LEU A 113 -12.17 11.13 -16.21
CA LEU A 113 -12.70 12.46 -16.51
C LEU A 113 -12.69 12.79 -18.00
N LEU A 114 -11.87 12.11 -18.81
CA LEU A 114 -11.91 12.22 -20.27
C LEU A 114 -13.25 11.71 -20.83
N GLU A 115 -13.74 10.59 -20.31
CA GLU A 115 -14.99 9.95 -20.77
C GLU A 115 -16.21 10.41 -19.95
N ASN A 116 -16.00 10.90 -18.72
CA ASN A 116 -17.04 11.24 -17.75
C ASN A 116 -16.78 12.61 -17.11
N PRO A 117 -16.82 13.72 -17.86
CA PRO A 117 -16.45 15.05 -17.36
C PRO A 117 -17.32 15.52 -16.19
N VAL A 118 -18.59 15.09 -16.13
CA VAL A 118 -19.54 15.45 -15.05
C VAL A 118 -19.09 14.91 -13.68
N ALA A 119 -18.34 13.80 -13.64
CA ALA A 119 -17.75 13.27 -12.41
C ALA A 119 -16.74 14.24 -11.77
N GLY A 120 -16.29 15.27 -12.50
CA GLY A 120 -15.38 16.30 -12.01
C GLY A 120 -15.96 17.15 -10.87
N LEU A 121 -17.29 17.26 -10.76
CA LEU A 121 -17.96 18.06 -9.73
C LEU A 121 -17.74 17.49 -8.32
N ASP A 122 -17.69 16.17 -8.20
CA ASP A 122 -17.49 15.45 -6.93
C ASP A 122 -16.03 14.98 -6.72
N ARG A 123 -15.10 15.50 -7.53
CA ARG A 123 -13.71 14.99 -7.58
C ARG A 123 -13.03 14.99 -6.22
N GLU A 124 -13.06 16.10 -5.50
CA GLU A 124 -12.37 16.23 -4.20
C GLU A 124 -12.95 15.28 -3.16
N ARG A 125 -14.28 15.16 -3.11
CA ARG A 125 -14.98 14.21 -2.23
C ARG A 125 -14.59 12.78 -2.55
N THR A 126 -14.62 12.42 -3.84
CA THR A 126 -14.25 11.08 -4.32
C THR A 126 -12.79 10.76 -4.00
N ILE A 127 -11.87 11.70 -4.20
CA ILE A 127 -10.45 11.54 -3.84
C ILE A 127 -10.30 11.24 -2.34
N LYS A 128 -10.97 11.98 -1.47
CA LYS A 128 -10.89 11.75 -0.01
C LYS A 128 -11.38 10.34 0.37
N VAL A 129 -12.48 9.88 -0.23
CA VAL A 129 -12.98 8.52 -0.01
C VAL A 129 -12.00 7.48 -0.58
N CYS A 130 -11.44 7.69 -1.77
CA CYS A 130 -10.39 6.82 -2.32
C CYS A 130 -9.20 6.69 -1.36
N LEU A 131 -8.68 7.80 -0.86
CA LEU A 131 -7.53 7.81 0.06
C LEU A 131 -7.83 7.08 1.37
N HIS A 132 -9.06 7.20 1.87
CA HIS A 132 -9.51 6.43 3.02
C HIS A 132 -9.50 4.93 2.73
N LEU A 133 -10.16 4.48 1.64
CA LEU A 133 -10.21 3.07 1.25
C LEU A 133 -8.82 2.48 0.99
N ILE A 134 -7.95 3.22 0.30
CA ILE A 134 -6.57 2.84 0.01
C ILE A 134 -5.80 2.55 1.29
N SER A 135 -6.04 3.29 2.38
CA SER A 135 -5.35 3.04 3.64
C SER A 135 -5.56 1.63 4.19
N PHE A 136 -6.67 0.98 3.85
CA PHE A 136 -6.96 -0.41 4.22
C PHE A 136 -6.32 -1.42 3.28
N LEU A 137 -6.12 -1.05 2.01
CA LEU A 137 -5.45 -1.92 1.04
C LEU A 137 -3.99 -2.18 1.40
N TYR A 138 -3.33 -1.27 2.13
CA TYR A 138 -2.00 -1.50 2.68
C TYR A 138 -1.93 -2.61 3.74
N ARG A 139 -3.07 -3.06 4.28
CA ARG A 139 -3.11 -4.24 5.17
C ARG A 139 -3.13 -5.56 4.39
N THR A 140 -3.09 -5.49 3.06
CA THR A 140 -3.26 -6.62 2.16
C THR A 140 -2.20 -6.59 1.07
N SER A 141 -1.97 -7.72 0.40
CA SER A 141 -1.09 -7.79 -0.76
C SER A 141 -1.58 -6.99 -1.97
N TRP A 142 -2.79 -6.41 -1.92
CA TRP A 142 -3.30 -5.51 -2.96
C TRP A 142 -2.43 -4.28 -3.18
N CYS A 143 -1.64 -3.86 -2.19
CA CYS A 143 -0.66 -2.80 -2.37
C CYS A 143 0.48 -3.14 -3.35
N LEU A 144 0.67 -4.42 -3.71
CA LEU A 144 1.61 -4.84 -4.75
C LEU A 144 1.08 -4.55 -6.18
N PHE A 145 -0.20 -4.20 -6.31
CA PHE A 145 -0.86 -3.92 -7.59
C PHE A 145 -1.47 -2.51 -7.59
N PRO A 146 -0.64 -1.45 -7.48
CA PRO A 146 -1.08 -0.11 -7.10
C PRO A 146 -2.12 0.49 -8.07
N GLU A 147 -1.98 0.25 -9.38
CA GLU A 147 -2.97 0.72 -10.35
C GLU A 147 -4.33 0.01 -10.23
N SER A 148 -4.32 -1.31 -10.06
CA SER A 148 -5.57 -2.08 -9.89
C SER A 148 -6.23 -1.74 -8.56
N ALA A 149 -5.42 -1.54 -7.51
CA ALA A 149 -5.88 -1.08 -6.20
C ALA A 149 -6.50 0.32 -6.27
N ALA A 150 -5.88 1.26 -6.98
CA ALA A 150 -6.40 2.60 -7.19
C ALA A 150 -7.73 2.58 -7.96
N ARG A 151 -7.84 1.77 -9.03
CA ARG A 151 -9.09 1.60 -9.78
C ARG A 151 -10.20 0.96 -8.94
N GLY A 152 -9.88 -0.10 -8.18
CA GLY A 152 -10.84 -0.74 -7.28
C GLY A 152 -11.36 0.20 -6.19
N ALA A 153 -10.46 0.98 -5.58
CA ALA A 153 -10.83 2.02 -4.63
C ALA A 153 -11.67 3.12 -5.27
N PHE A 154 -11.36 3.53 -6.50
CA PHE A 154 -12.12 4.54 -7.24
C PHE A 154 -13.56 4.10 -7.52
N LEU A 155 -13.78 2.85 -7.97
CA LEU A 155 -15.13 2.32 -8.20
C LEU A 155 -15.97 2.41 -6.92
N VAL A 156 -15.43 1.90 -5.82
CA VAL A 156 -16.10 1.89 -4.52
C VAL A 156 -16.33 3.30 -3.98
N ALA A 157 -15.36 4.21 -4.15
CA ALA A 157 -15.52 5.61 -3.77
C ALA A 157 -16.63 6.30 -4.56
N SER A 158 -16.69 6.04 -5.87
CA SER A 158 -17.69 6.61 -6.77
C SER A 158 -19.10 6.15 -6.40
N GLU A 159 -19.25 4.86 -6.09
CA GLU A 159 -20.49 4.28 -5.55
C GLU A 159 -20.90 4.96 -4.23
N LYS A 160 -19.99 5.11 -3.27
CA LYS A 160 -20.27 5.79 -1.98
C LYS A 160 -20.57 7.28 -2.13
N CYS A 161 -20.07 7.92 -3.19
CA CYS A 161 -20.30 9.33 -3.45
C CYS A 161 -21.47 9.56 -4.41
N GLU A 162 -22.16 8.51 -4.87
CA GLU A 162 -23.26 8.57 -5.85
C GLU A 162 -22.85 9.26 -7.16
N VAL A 163 -21.58 9.13 -7.54
CA VAL A 163 -21.04 9.72 -8.77
C VAL A 163 -21.61 8.97 -9.96
N LYS A 164 -22.31 9.68 -10.84
CA LYS A 164 -22.83 9.12 -12.09
C LYS A 164 -21.69 8.89 -13.08
N LEU A 165 -21.30 7.62 -13.20
CA LEU A 165 -20.34 7.16 -14.20
C LEU A 165 -21.08 6.53 -15.37
N GLY A 166 -20.72 6.96 -16.59
CA GLY A 166 -21.10 6.31 -17.82
C GLY A 166 -20.14 5.15 -18.13
N LYS A 167 -19.68 5.07 -19.39
CA LYS A 167 -18.76 4.02 -19.80
C LYS A 167 -17.38 4.26 -19.18
N LEU A 168 -16.81 3.21 -18.61
CA LEU A 168 -15.42 3.17 -18.14
C LEU A 168 -14.55 2.42 -19.15
N SER A 169 -13.24 2.63 -19.08
CA SER A 169 -12.30 1.86 -19.89
C SER A 169 -12.27 0.38 -19.47
N SER A 170 -11.78 -0.48 -20.37
CA SER A 170 -11.60 -1.91 -20.08
C SER A 170 -10.62 -2.19 -18.94
N ALA A 171 -9.78 -1.22 -18.54
CA ALA A 171 -8.90 -1.35 -17.40
C ALA A 171 -9.65 -1.50 -16.06
N PHE A 172 -10.90 -1.04 -15.99
CA PHE A 172 -11.77 -1.23 -14.82
C PHE A 172 -12.45 -2.60 -14.78
N ASP A 173 -12.50 -3.31 -15.91
CA ASP A 173 -13.14 -4.62 -16.01
C ASP A 173 -12.25 -5.79 -15.61
N GLY A 174 -10.98 -5.51 -15.28
CA GLY A 174 -10.00 -6.50 -14.88
C GLY A 174 -10.42 -7.34 -13.65
N PRO A 175 -10.16 -8.66 -13.62
CA PRO A 175 -10.53 -9.52 -12.49
C PRO A 175 -9.99 -9.03 -11.14
N LEU A 176 -8.74 -8.53 -11.13
CA LEU A 176 -8.11 -8.02 -9.92
C LEU A 176 -8.82 -6.76 -9.38
N VAL A 177 -9.20 -5.84 -10.26
CA VAL A 177 -9.97 -4.64 -9.89
C VAL A 177 -11.30 -5.04 -9.25
N LYS A 178 -12.00 -6.01 -9.86
CA LYS A 178 -13.28 -6.54 -9.35
C LYS A 178 -13.13 -7.19 -7.98
N HIS A 179 -12.06 -7.97 -7.75
CA HIS A 179 -11.78 -8.57 -6.45
C HIS A 179 -11.46 -7.53 -5.38
N ILE A 180 -10.64 -6.53 -5.69
CA ILE A 180 -10.31 -5.45 -4.76
C ILE A 180 -11.56 -4.64 -4.41
N ALA A 181 -12.36 -4.27 -5.41
CA ALA A 181 -13.61 -3.55 -5.20
C ALA A 181 -14.58 -4.36 -4.32
N LYS A 182 -14.73 -5.67 -4.58
CA LYS A 182 -15.55 -6.55 -3.73
C LYS A 182 -15.03 -6.59 -2.29
N TYR A 183 -13.73 -6.79 -2.09
CA TYR A 183 -13.12 -6.78 -0.75
C TYR A 183 -13.42 -5.47 -0.02
N LEU A 184 -13.22 -4.32 -0.67
CA LEU A 184 -13.55 -3.02 -0.09
C LEU A 184 -15.04 -2.87 0.19
N ARG A 185 -15.92 -3.45 -0.64
CA ARG A 185 -17.36 -3.45 -0.37
C ARG A 185 -17.66 -4.19 0.92
N ASP A 186 -17.15 -5.41 1.04
CA ASP A 186 -17.38 -6.28 2.18
C ASP A 186 -16.86 -5.68 3.50
N GLN A 187 -15.83 -4.83 3.44
CA GLN A 187 -15.27 -4.14 4.61
C GLN A 187 -16.02 -2.86 5.04
N PHE A 188 -16.73 -2.19 4.12
CA PHE A 188 -17.28 -0.84 4.37
C PHE A 188 -18.78 -0.68 4.10
N TRP A 189 -19.48 -1.73 3.71
CA TRP A 189 -20.94 -1.71 3.51
C TRP A 189 -21.69 -2.76 4.33
N ASN A 190 -20.99 -3.59 5.10
CA ASN A 190 -21.59 -4.43 6.13
C ASN A 190 -21.55 -3.72 7.48
#